data_AF-A4BT87-F1
#
_entry.id   AF-A4BT87-F1
#
_cell.length_a   1.000
_cell.length_b   1.000
_cell.length_c   1.000
_cell.angle_alpha   90.00
_cell.angle_beta   90.00
_cell.angle_gamma   90.00
#
_symmetry.space_group_name_H-M   'P 1'
#
loop_
_entity.id
_entity.type
_entity.pdbx_description
1 polymer ?
#
loop_
_entity_poly.entity_id
_entity_poly.type
_entity_poly.pdbx_seq_one_letter_code
_entity_poly.pdbx_strand_id
1 'polypeptide(L)'
;MRATALPTSDLVKSYLRLLCQGKSDFEAIEAYRGEPFFRTALGLRDVPSAARLRQRLDALAYAEALEAIDELSERLLAHAKALGTGHVPLDIDVFVMDNSAICKEGVSLTYAGVDGYAPIGGLPR
;
A
#
# COMPACT_ATOMS: atom_id res chain seq x y z
N MET A 1 1.12 36.22 -2.00
CA MET A 1 0.82 35.17 -1.00
C MET A 1 1.85 34.07 -1.17
N ARG A 2 2.80 33.88 -0.23
CA ARG A 2 3.81 32.81 -0.35
C ARG A 2 3.09 31.47 -0.15
N ALA A 3 3.09 30.61 -1.16
CA ALA A 3 2.60 29.25 -1.03
C ALA A 3 3.48 28.53 0.01
N THR A 4 2.96 28.32 1.20
CA THR A 4 3.61 27.48 2.21
C THR A 4 3.73 26.06 1.65
N ALA A 5 4.93 25.50 1.66
CA ALA A 5 5.16 24.15 1.18
C ALA A 5 4.28 23.16 1.97
N LEU A 6 3.50 22.36 1.26
CA LEU A 6 2.66 21.31 1.83
C LEU A 6 3.57 20.28 2.52
N PRO A 7 3.27 19.86 3.76
CA PRO A 7 4.20 19.01 4.51
C PRO A 7 4.16 17.59 3.97
N THR A 8 5.25 16.85 4.15
CA THR A 8 5.29 15.43 3.77
C THR A 8 4.22 14.62 4.52
N SER A 9 3.92 14.98 5.77
CA SER A 9 2.85 14.36 6.56
C SER A 9 1.48 14.43 5.89
N ASP A 10 1.16 15.53 5.20
CA ASP A 10 -0.16 15.68 4.59
C ASP A 10 -0.26 14.79 3.34
N LEU A 11 0.85 14.62 2.61
CA LEU A 11 0.93 13.70 1.47
C LEU A 11 0.71 12.25 1.95
N VAL A 12 1.48 11.82 2.95
CA VAL A 12 1.43 10.44 3.47
C VAL A 12 0.07 10.13 4.05
N LYS A 13 -0.50 11.01 4.89
CA LYS A 13 -1.84 10.82 5.46
C LYS A 13 -2.93 10.80 4.39
N SER A 14 -2.85 11.68 3.39
CA SER A 14 -3.82 11.71 2.29
C SER A 14 -3.78 10.41 1.50
N TYR A 15 -2.59 9.94 1.12
CA TYR A 15 -2.46 8.70 0.35
C TYR A 15 -2.84 7.47 1.19
N LEU A 16 -2.42 7.40 2.45
CA LEU A 16 -2.83 6.35 3.38
C LEU A 16 -4.37 6.27 3.48
N ARG A 17 -5.06 7.41 3.56
CA ARG A 17 -6.53 7.43 3.59
C ARG A 17 -7.16 6.92 2.29
N LEU A 18 -6.53 7.13 1.14
CA LEU A 18 -6.99 6.55 -0.14
C LEU A 18 -6.82 5.03 -0.12
N LEU A 19 -5.66 4.54 0.32
CA LEU A 19 -5.38 3.11 0.45
C LEU A 19 -6.35 2.41 1.42
N CYS A 20 -6.67 3.03 2.57
CA CYS A 20 -7.70 2.50 3.49
C CYS A 20 -9.11 2.41 2.88
N GLN A 21 -9.35 3.04 1.73
CA GLN A 21 -10.60 2.96 0.98
C GLN A 21 -10.50 2.08 -0.26
N GLY A 22 -9.40 1.35 -0.44
CA GLY A 22 -9.13 0.54 -1.63
C GLY A 22 -8.83 1.36 -2.88
N LYS A 23 -8.46 2.64 -2.74
CA LYS A 23 -8.12 3.52 -3.86
C LYS A 23 -6.60 3.67 -3.97
N SER A 24 -5.98 2.98 -4.91
CA SER A 24 -4.53 3.06 -5.17
C SER A 24 -4.17 4.12 -6.21
N ASP A 25 -5.13 4.59 -7.03
CA ASP A 25 -4.89 5.65 -8.01
C ASP A 25 -4.77 7.02 -7.33
N PHE A 26 -3.69 7.76 -7.63
CA PHE A 26 -3.50 9.13 -7.16
C PHE A 26 -4.62 10.08 -7.61
N GLU A 27 -5.26 9.85 -8.76
CA GLU A 27 -6.37 10.69 -9.24
C GLU A 27 -7.58 10.67 -8.29
N ALA A 28 -7.71 9.63 -7.47
CA ALA A 28 -8.77 9.54 -6.47
C ALA A 28 -8.76 10.69 -5.45
N ILE A 29 -7.61 11.38 -5.26
CA ILE A 29 -7.51 12.51 -4.33
C ILE A 29 -8.33 13.72 -4.78
N GLU A 30 -8.53 13.92 -6.09
CA GLU A 30 -9.15 15.13 -6.62
C GLU A 30 -10.61 15.25 -6.16
N ALA A 31 -11.29 14.11 -5.93
CA ALA A 31 -12.64 14.07 -5.36
C ALA A 31 -12.73 14.68 -3.95
N TYR A 32 -11.62 14.77 -3.22
CA TYR A 32 -11.58 15.24 -1.83
C TYR A 32 -11.06 16.67 -1.67
N ARG A 33 -10.56 17.30 -2.73
CA ARG A 33 -9.94 18.64 -2.64
C ARG A 33 -10.92 19.75 -2.27
N GLY A 34 -12.19 19.59 -2.61
CA GLY A 34 -13.27 20.48 -2.21
C GLY A 34 -14.03 20.03 -0.97
N GLU A 35 -13.62 18.93 -0.34
CA GLU A 35 -14.37 18.25 0.71
C GLU A 35 -13.75 18.58 2.09
N PRO A 36 -14.38 19.45 2.91
CA PRO A 36 -13.77 19.94 4.15
C PRO A 36 -13.56 18.86 5.22
N PHE A 37 -14.38 17.80 5.21
CA PHE A 37 -14.27 16.73 6.19
C PHE A 37 -12.98 15.94 6.01
N PHE A 38 -12.56 15.65 4.78
CA PHE A 38 -11.33 14.93 4.47
C PHE A 38 -10.10 15.61 5.10
N ARG A 39 -9.98 16.93 4.88
CA ARG A 39 -8.91 17.75 5.47
C ARG A 39 -8.97 17.74 7.00
N THR A 40 -10.16 17.90 7.57
CA THR A 40 -10.37 18.04 9.02
C THR A 40 -10.12 16.72 9.75
N ALA A 41 -10.67 15.61 9.25
CA ALA A 41 -10.55 14.28 9.83
C ALA A 41 -9.09 13.78 9.89
N LEU A 42 -8.27 14.19 8.92
CA LEU A 42 -6.86 13.82 8.84
C LEU A 42 -5.92 14.86 9.48
N GLY A 43 -6.46 16.02 9.90
CA GLY A 43 -5.68 17.14 10.43
C GLY A 43 -4.69 17.70 9.40
N LEU A 44 -5.09 17.79 8.13
CA LEU A 44 -4.24 18.27 7.04
C LEU A 44 -4.23 19.80 7.02
N ARG A 45 -3.09 20.39 6.64
CA ARG A 45 -3.03 21.82 6.32
C ARG A 45 -3.76 22.10 5.01
N ASP A 46 -3.63 21.21 4.03
CA ASP A 46 -4.34 21.27 2.75
C ASP A 46 -4.37 19.88 2.08
N VAL A 47 -5.30 19.67 1.14
CA VAL A 47 -5.42 18.41 0.39
C VAL A 47 -4.54 18.50 -0.87
N PRO A 48 -3.56 17.60 -1.06
CA PRO A 48 -2.68 17.66 -2.23
C PRO A 48 -3.43 17.32 -3.52
N SER A 49 -2.95 17.84 -4.64
CA SER A 49 -3.38 17.36 -5.96
C SER A 49 -2.73 16.02 -6.30
N ALA A 50 -3.33 15.29 -7.25
CA ALA A 50 -2.79 14.03 -7.75
C ALA A 50 -1.35 14.19 -8.26
N ALA A 51 -1.08 15.28 -9.00
CA ALA A 51 0.26 15.61 -9.47
C ALA A 51 1.27 15.82 -8.32
N ARG A 52 0.86 16.49 -7.23
CA ARG A 52 1.72 16.71 -6.06
C ARG A 52 1.98 15.43 -5.28
N LEU A 53 0.97 14.56 -5.14
CA LEU A 53 1.16 13.23 -4.53
C LEU A 53 2.21 12.45 -5.31
N ARG A 54 2.02 12.29 -6.63
CA ARG A 54 2.93 11.54 -7.49
C ARG A 54 4.37 12.06 -7.39
N GLN A 55 4.59 13.34 -7.71
CA GLN A 55 5.92 13.94 -7.72
C GLN A 55 6.64 13.85 -6.37
N ARG A 56 5.91 14.07 -5.26
CA ARG A 56 6.53 14.14 -3.94
C ARG A 56 6.66 12.80 -3.25
N LEU A 57 5.82 11.81 -3.57
CA LEU A 57 6.02 10.43 -3.13
C LEU A 57 7.15 9.77 -3.93
N ASP A 58 7.25 10.05 -5.23
CA ASP A 58 8.40 9.62 -6.04
C ASP A 58 9.70 10.22 -5.48
N ALA A 59 9.69 11.50 -5.14
CA ALA A 59 10.81 12.15 -4.45
C ALA A 59 10.94 11.77 -2.96
N LEU A 60 10.04 10.97 -2.40
CA LEU A 60 10.18 10.42 -1.04
C LEU A 60 10.76 9.00 -1.09
N ALA A 61 10.80 8.35 -2.25
CA ALA A 61 11.35 7.01 -2.45
C ALA A 61 12.89 6.97 -2.34
N TYR A 62 13.43 7.58 -1.27
CA TYR A 62 14.81 7.48 -0.82
C TYR A 62 14.91 6.52 0.37
N ALA A 63 16.12 6.04 0.65
CA ALA A 63 16.39 4.98 1.63
C ALA A 63 15.81 5.28 3.02
N GLU A 64 15.85 6.54 3.47
CA GLU A 64 15.40 6.93 4.82
C GLU A 64 13.88 6.78 5.02
N ALA A 65 13.09 6.96 3.96
CA ALA A 65 11.65 6.74 4.03
C ALA A 65 11.32 5.23 4.06
N LEU A 66 12.10 4.42 3.36
CA LEU A 66 11.96 2.96 3.38
C LEU A 66 12.33 2.41 4.75
N GLU A 67 13.40 2.89 5.38
CA GLU A 67 13.77 2.51 6.76
C GLU A 67 12.64 2.83 7.76
N ALA A 68 12.00 4.00 7.64
CA ALA A 68 10.87 4.35 8.50
C ALA A 68 9.63 3.48 8.25
N ILE A 69 9.41 3.02 7.01
CA ILE A 69 8.33 2.09 6.66
C ILE A 69 8.63 0.69 7.22
N ASP A 70 9.88 0.24 7.15
CA ASP A 70 10.31 -1.04 7.71
C ASP A 70 10.14 -1.05 9.24
N GLU A 71 10.58 0.00 9.94
CA GLU A 71 10.39 0.14 11.39
C GLU A 71 8.88 0.12 11.76
N LEU A 72 8.05 0.83 11.00
CA LEU A 72 6.60 0.81 11.21
C LEU A 72 6.02 -0.60 11.01
N SER A 73 6.47 -1.31 9.98
CA SER A 73 6.00 -2.66 9.67
C SER A 73 6.36 -3.64 10.79
N GLU A 74 7.59 -3.60 11.29
CA GLU A 74 8.01 -4.40 12.45
C GLU A 74 7.17 -4.11 13.69
N ARG A 75 6.93 -2.82 13.97
CA ARG A 75 6.08 -2.41 15.10
C ARG A 75 4.65 -2.88 14.95
N LEU A 76 4.06 -2.81 13.76
CA LEU A 76 2.71 -3.32 13.51
C LEU A 76 2.64 -4.83 13.72
N LEU A 77 3.64 -5.58 13.23
CA LEU A 77 3.76 -7.02 13.43
C LEU A 77 3.90 -7.39 14.91
N ALA A 78 4.68 -6.63 15.68
CA ALA A 78 4.85 -6.85 17.12
C ALA A 78 3.55 -6.66 17.92
N HIS A 79 2.59 -5.88 17.39
CA HIS A 79 1.27 -5.68 18.01
C HIS A 79 0.20 -6.63 17.45
N ALA A 80 0.53 -7.49 16.49
CA ALA A 80 -0.41 -8.45 15.94
C ALA A 80 -0.80 -9.47 17.02
N LYS A 81 -2.12 -9.73 17.14
CA LYS A 81 -2.62 -10.71 18.11
C LYS A 81 -2.37 -12.12 17.59
N ALA A 82 -1.60 -12.89 18.37
CA ALA A 82 -1.47 -14.32 18.12
C ALA A 82 -2.80 -15.04 18.38
N LEU A 83 -3.02 -16.13 17.63
CA LEU A 83 -4.05 -17.12 17.90
C LEU A 83 -3.74 -17.83 19.22
N GLY A 84 -4.71 -18.59 19.75
CA GLY A 84 -4.51 -19.40 20.96
C GLY A 84 -3.37 -20.41 20.88
N THR A 85 -2.87 -20.71 19.67
CA THR A 85 -1.70 -21.57 19.41
C THR A 85 -0.36 -20.84 19.48
N GLY A 86 -0.34 -19.52 19.66
CA GLY A 86 0.88 -18.70 19.64
C GLY A 86 1.36 -18.25 18.26
N HIS A 87 0.62 -18.53 17.19
CA HIS A 87 0.94 -18.11 15.81
C HIS A 87 0.18 -16.84 15.43
N VAL A 88 0.78 -15.96 14.62
CA VAL A 88 0.09 -14.79 14.04
C VAL A 88 -0.50 -15.20 12.68
N PRO A 89 -1.80 -14.98 12.44
CA PRO A 89 -2.37 -15.22 11.12
C PRO A 89 -1.81 -14.20 10.13
N LEU A 90 -1.18 -14.70 9.07
CA LEU A 90 -0.61 -13.90 8.00
C LEU A 90 -1.37 -14.20 6.71
N ASP A 91 -1.97 -13.17 6.13
CA ASP A 91 -2.59 -13.24 4.81
C ASP A 91 -1.57 -12.75 3.78
N ILE A 92 -1.27 -13.57 2.77
CA ILE A 92 -0.29 -13.26 1.73
C ILE A 92 -0.96 -13.43 0.38
N ASP A 93 -1.07 -12.33 -0.37
CA ASP A 93 -1.52 -12.37 -1.75
C ASP A 93 -0.46 -13.05 -2.63
N VAL A 94 -0.91 -14.08 -3.35
CA VAL A 94 -0.15 -14.80 -4.37
C VAL A 94 -0.80 -14.56 -5.73
N PHE A 95 -0.02 -14.61 -6.80
CA PHE A 95 -0.57 -14.51 -8.16
C PHE A 95 -0.57 -15.87 -8.84
N VAL A 96 -1.59 -16.12 -9.66
CA VAL A 96 -1.73 -17.38 -10.40
C VAL A 96 -0.86 -17.35 -11.64
N MET A 97 0.04 -18.33 -11.75
CA MET A 97 0.77 -18.62 -12.99
C MET A 97 0.21 -19.90 -13.60
N ASP A 98 -0.63 -19.77 -14.61
CA ASP A 98 -1.22 -20.90 -15.33
C ASP A 98 -0.13 -21.74 -16.02
N ASN A 99 -0.14 -23.03 -15.76
CA ASN A 99 0.76 -24.01 -16.32
C ASN A 99 0.03 -25.23 -16.91
N SER A 100 -1.30 -25.12 -17.10
CA SER A 100 -2.18 -26.23 -17.52
C SER A 100 -1.77 -26.83 -18.87
N ALA A 101 -1.08 -26.04 -19.71
CA ALA A 101 -0.65 -26.45 -21.04
C ALA A 101 0.71 -27.18 -21.08
N ILE A 102 1.52 -27.15 -20.02
CA ILE A 102 2.94 -27.54 -20.13
C ILE A 102 3.44 -28.49 -19.03
N CYS A 103 2.57 -29.12 -18.25
CA CYS A 103 2.84 -30.27 -17.36
C CYS A 103 4.18 -30.18 -16.58
N LYS A 104 4.57 -28.99 -16.12
CA LYS A 104 5.78 -28.85 -15.30
C LYS A 104 5.55 -29.47 -13.92
N GLU A 105 6.63 -29.88 -13.29
CA GLU A 105 6.60 -30.46 -11.95
C GLU A 105 6.19 -29.42 -10.89
N GLY A 106 5.58 -29.88 -9.80
CA GLY A 106 5.20 -29.04 -8.66
C GLY A 106 3.98 -28.16 -8.87
N VAL A 107 3.21 -28.41 -9.92
CA VAL A 107 1.93 -27.72 -10.21
C VAL A 107 0.81 -28.27 -9.35
N SER A 108 -0.10 -27.40 -8.91
CA SER A 108 -1.31 -27.76 -8.16
C SER A 108 -2.50 -26.90 -8.58
N LEU A 109 -3.71 -27.35 -8.24
CA LEU A 109 -4.91 -26.56 -8.46
C LEU A 109 -4.85 -25.24 -7.67
N THR A 110 -4.90 -24.14 -8.40
CA THR A 110 -4.89 -22.78 -7.82
C THR A 110 -6.30 -22.29 -7.50
N TYR A 111 -6.40 -21.18 -6.75
CA TYR A 111 -7.70 -20.56 -6.42
C TYR A 111 -8.43 -20.01 -7.65
N ALA A 112 -7.74 -19.81 -8.78
CA ALA A 112 -8.36 -19.43 -10.06
C ALA A 112 -8.84 -20.64 -10.88
N GLY A 113 -8.75 -21.86 -10.34
CA GLY A 113 -9.27 -23.06 -10.99
C GLY A 113 -8.40 -23.61 -12.12
N VAL A 114 -7.14 -23.19 -12.20
CA VAL A 114 -6.16 -23.70 -13.18
C VAL A 114 -5.04 -24.47 -12.49
N ASP A 115 -4.45 -25.41 -13.23
CA ASP A 115 -3.25 -26.13 -12.82
C ASP A 115 -2.06 -25.19 -13.00
N GLY A 116 -1.61 -24.59 -11.90
CA GLY A 116 -0.55 -23.59 -11.93
C GLY A 116 0.30 -23.51 -10.67
N TYR A 117 1.06 -22.43 -10.60
CA TYR A 117 1.77 -22.02 -9.40
C TYR A 117 1.06 -20.83 -8.76
N ALA A 118 1.23 -20.69 -7.44
CA ALA A 118 0.78 -19.54 -6.69
C ALA A 118 1.95 -18.93 -5.90
N PRO A 119 3.01 -18.43 -6.58
CA PRO A 119 4.15 -17.85 -5.90
C PRO A 119 3.79 -16.54 -5.20
N ILE A 120 4.51 -16.27 -4.10
CA ILE A 120 4.53 -14.96 -3.47
C ILE A 120 5.34 -14.03 -4.36
N GLY A 121 4.71 -12.95 -4.81
CA GLY A 121 5.34 -11.94 -5.64
C GLY A 121 6.27 -11.03 -4.85
N GLY A 122 7.55 -10.98 -5.23
CA GLY A 122 8.48 -9.95 -4.78
C GLY A 122 9.00 -9.14 -5.95
N LEU A 123 9.06 -7.81 -5.81
CA LEU A 123 9.88 -6.98 -6.70
C LEU A 123 11.36 -7.26 -6.37
N PRO A 124 12.23 -7.51 -7.36
CA PRO A 124 13.66 -7.53 -7.10
C PRO A 124 14.10 -6.16 -6.55
N ARG A 125 14.93 -6.16 -5.51
CA ARG A 125 15.58 -4.94 -5.01
C ARG A 125 16.60 -4.41 -6.01
#